data_AF-A0A0H3ZU93-F1
#
_entry.id   AF-A0A0H3ZU93-F1
#
_cell.length_a   1.000
_cell.length_b   1.000
_cell.length_c   1.000
_cell.angle_alpha   90.00
_cell.angle_beta   90.00
_cell.angle_gamma   90.00
#
_symmetry.space_group_name_H-M   'P 1'
#
loop_
_entity.id
_entity.type
_entity.pdbx_description
1 polymer ?
#
loop_
_entity_poly.entity_id
_entity_poly.type
_entity_poly.pdbx_seq_one_letter_code
_entity_poly.pdbx_strand_id
1 'polypeptide(L)' 'MSWNLQLYDGVEEAILDRPPKVQARILKLLELIEGHGANLGEPHTKSMGDGLFEIRAKAQEGIVLVVACSVI' A
#
# COMPACT_ATOMS: atom_id res chain seq x y z
N MET A 1 -3.58 2.82 17.64
CA MET A 1 -4.83 3.21 16.97
C MET A 1 -4.96 2.29 15.77
N SER A 2 -6.12 1.68 15.55
CA SER A 2 -6.37 0.83 14.38
C SER A 2 -7.06 1.66 13.31
N TRP A 3 -6.37 1.90 12.19
CA TRP A 3 -6.93 2.54 11.01
C TRP A 3 -7.79 1.53 10.24
N ASN A 4 -8.90 1.97 9.66
CA ASN A 4 -9.70 1.12 8.79
C ASN A 4 -9.15 1.16 7.37
N LEU A 5 -8.86 -0.01 6.81
CA LEU A 5 -8.45 -0.15 5.42
C LEU A 5 -9.64 -0.63 4.59
N GLN A 6 -9.92 0.08 3.50
CA GLN A 6 -10.88 -0.35 2.48
C GLN A 6 -10.18 -0.40 1.14
N LEU A 7 -10.36 -1.50 0.43
CA LEU A 7 -9.83 -1.67 -0.92
C LEU A 7 -10.95 -1.34 -1.92
N TYR A 8 -10.59 -0.59 -2.96
CA TYR A 8 -11.49 -0.40 -4.10
C TYR A 8 -11.63 -1.70 -4.90
N ASP A 9 -12.73 -1.83 -5.62
CA ASP A 9 -12.97 -2.95 -6.53
C ASP A 9 -11.79 -3.11 -7.52
N GLY A 10 -11.34 -4.35 -7.73
CA GLY A 10 -10.22 -4.66 -8.61
C GLY A 10 -8.83 -4.57 -7.97
N VAL A 11 -8.71 -3.97 -6.77
CA VAL A 11 -7.40 -3.86 -6.09
C VAL A 11 -6.92 -5.22 -5.61
N GLU A 12 -7.80 -6.07 -5.08
CA GLU A 12 -7.43 -7.41 -4.63
C GLU A 12 -6.92 -8.28 -5.79
N GLU A 13 -7.63 -8.29 -6.92
CA GLU A 13 -7.21 -9.00 -8.14
C GLU A 13 -5.88 -8.46 -8.67
N ALA A 14 -5.71 -7.13 -8.65
CA ALA A 14 -4.46 -6.49 -9.06
C ALA A 14 -3.28 -6.84 -8.13
N ILE A 15 -3.53 -7.11 -6.85
CA ILE A 15 -2.52 -7.62 -5.91
C ILE A 15 -2.20 -9.08 -6.25
N LEU A 16 -3.23 -9.92 -6.44
CA LEU A 16 -3.07 -11.36 -6.73
C LEU A 16 -2.38 -11.65 -8.06
N ASP A 17 -2.46 -10.76 -9.05
CA ASP A 17 -1.72 -10.84 -10.32
C ASP A 17 -0.21 -10.58 -10.17
N ARG A 18 0.26 -10.07 -9.02
CA ARG A 18 1.68 -9.77 -8.79
C ARG A 18 2.49 -11.02 -8.41
N PRO A 19 3.82 -11.01 -8.61
CA PRO A 19 4.69 -12.07 -8.10
C PRO A 19 4.56 -12.24 -6.57
N PRO A 20 4.73 -13.47 -6.02
CA PRO A 20 4.50 -13.74 -4.60
C PRO A 20 5.26 -12.84 -3.61
N LYS A 21 6.50 -12.44 -3.95
CA LYS A 21 7.29 -11.52 -3.10
C LYS A 21 6.71 -10.10 -3.06
N VAL A 22 6.14 -9.64 -4.17
CA VAL A 22 5.45 -8.34 -4.26
C VAL A 22 4.16 -8.41 -3.45
N GLN A 23 3.39 -9.49 -3.57
CA GLN A 23 2.18 -9.71 -2.76
C GLN A 23 2.48 -9.64 -1.26
N ALA A 24 3.48 -10.39 -0.79
CA ALA A 24 3.89 -10.37 0.61
C ALA A 24 4.33 -8.98 1.06
N ARG A 25 5.00 -8.22 0.18
CA ARG A 25 5.41 -6.85 0.48
C ARG A 25 4.22 -5.91 0.60
N ILE A 26 3.22 -6.04 -0.27
CA ILE A 26 1.98 -5.25 -0.22
C ILE A 26 1.24 -5.53 1.08
N LEU A 27 0.97 -6.81 1.39
CA LEU A 27 0.29 -7.22 2.63
C LEU A 27 1.00 -6.65 3.86
N LYS A 28 2.34 -6.69 3.88
CA LYS A 28 3.09 -6.14 5.00
C LYS A 28 2.92 -4.63 5.17
N LEU A 29 2.82 -3.89 4.07
CA LEU A 29 2.59 -2.45 4.09
C LEU A 29 1.16 -2.12 4.53
N LEU A 30 0.17 -2.90 4.10
CA LEU A 30 -1.23 -2.75 4.53
C LEU A 30 -1.37 -2.96 6.05
N GLU A 31 -0.76 -4.00 6.61
CA GLU A 31 -0.74 -4.23 8.07
C GLU A 31 -0.13 -3.03 8.83
N LEU A 32 0.96 -2.46 8.30
CA LEU A 32 1.58 -1.29 8.91
C LEU A 32 0.69 -0.05 8.82
N ILE A 33 -0.03 0.12 7.71
CA ILE A 33 -0.99 1.21 7.54
C ILE A 33 -2.16 1.06 8.53
N GLU A 34 -2.69 -0.15 8.73
CA GLU A 34 -3.72 -0.39 9.74
C GLU A 34 -3.23 -0.06 11.16
N GLY A 35 -1.96 -0.34 11.48
CA GLY A 35 -1.38 -0.09 12.81
C GLY A 35 -0.91 1.35 13.06
N HIS A 36 -0.43 2.04 12.02
CA HIS A 36 0.32 3.30 12.15
C HIS A 36 -0.23 4.45 11.29
N GLY A 37 -1.12 4.16 10.35
CA GLY A 37 -1.69 5.12 9.39
C GLY A 37 -0.97 5.13 8.05
N ALA A 38 -1.56 5.84 7.09
CA ALA A 38 -1.13 5.84 5.69
C ALA A 38 0.28 6.44 5.46
N ASN A 39 0.78 7.25 6.39
CA ASN A 39 2.10 7.86 6.28
C ASN A 39 3.18 7.02 6.99
N LEU A 40 3.73 6.04 6.28
CA LEU A 40 4.86 5.23 6.73
C LEU A 40 6.23 5.85 6.38
N GLY A 41 6.25 6.98 5.66
CA GLY A 41 7.47 7.63 5.17
C GLY A 41 8.15 6.90 4.00
N GLU A 42 9.12 7.57 3.36
CA GLU A 42 9.93 6.95 2.31
C GLU A 42 10.90 5.90 2.91
N PRO A 43 11.11 4.75 2.24
CA PRO A 43 10.71 4.42 0.87
C PRO A 43 9.37 3.69 0.75
N HIS A 44 8.57 3.61 1.82
CA HIS A 44 7.39 2.73 1.90
C HIS A 44 6.11 3.39 1.42
N THR A 45 5.93 4.66 1.75
CA THR A 45 4.84 5.50 1.27
C THR A 45 5.36 6.86 0.89
N LYS A 46 4.71 7.52 -0.05
CA LYS A 46 5.00 8.90 -0.43
C LYS A 46 3.71 9.70 -0.45
N SER A 47 3.68 10.85 0.23
CA SER A 47 2.53 11.73 0.17
C SER A 47 2.40 12.33 -1.23
N MET A 48 1.18 12.31 -1.77
CA MET A 48 0.81 12.93 -3.05
C MET A 48 0.09 14.27 -2.87
N GLY A 49 -0.11 14.72 -1.62
CA GLY A 49 -0.98 15.86 -1.28
C GLY A 49 -2.39 15.42 -0.93
N ASP A 50 -3.18 16.32 -0.34
CA ASP A 50 -4.62 16.13 -0.06
C ASP A 50 -4.98 14.85 0.72
N GLY A 51 -4.11 14.43 1.64
CA GLY A 51 -4.31 13.20 2.41
C GLY A 51 -4.13 11.91 1.61
N LEU A 52 -3.64 12.00 0.37
CA LEU A 52 -3.34 10.87 -0.49
C LEU A 52 -1.89 10.40 -0.32
N PHE A 53 -1.73 9.08 -0.30
CA PHE A 53 -0.44 8.42 -0.23
C PHE A 53 -0.31 7.36 -1.32
N GLU A 54 0.85 7.34 -1.98
CA GLU A 54 1.31 6.24 -2.82
C GLU A 54 1.97 5.18 -1.92
N ILE A 55 1.45 3.95 -1.93
CA ILE A 55 2.14 2.78 -1.37
C ILE A 55 3.23 2.32 -2.36
N ARG A 56 4.44 2.02 -1.87
CA ARG A 56 5.59 1.64 -2.70
C ARG A 56 6.09 0.25 -2.35
N ALA A 57 5.49 -0.77 -2.96
CA ALA A 57 5.93 -2.16 -2.83
C ALA A 57 7.10 -2.46 -3.78
N LYS A 58 8.32 -2.49 -3.22
CA LYS A 58 9.54 -2.91 -3.92
C LYS A 58 9.93 -4.34 -3.54
N ALA A 59 10.15 -5.18 -4.55
CA ALA A 59 10.69 -6.52 -4.40
C ALA A 59 11.91 -6.72 -5.32
N GLN A 60 12.45 -7.94 -5.34
CA GLN A 60 13.64 -8.29 -6.12
C GLN A 60 13.37 -8.19 -7.64
N GLU A 61 12.12 -8.40 -8.03
CA GLU A 61 11.61 -8.36 -9.40
C GLU A 61 11.36 -6.93 -9.92
N GLY A 62 11.47 -5.90 -9.07
CA GLY A 62 11.22 -4.50 -9.42
C GLY A 62 10.36 -3.73 -8.41
N ILE A 63 9.96 -2.51 -8.76
CA ILE A 63 9.01 -1.67 -8.00
C ILE A 63 7.69 -1.71 -8.74
N VAL A 64 6.59 -2.19 -8.13
CA VAL A 64 5.23 -1.91 -8.61
C VAL A 64 4.20 -2.14 -7.50
N LEU A 65 3.49 -1.06 -7.14
CA LEU A 65 2.03 -0.90 -7.22
C LEU A 65 1.65 0.38 -6.46
N VAL A 66 1.07 1.37 -7.15
CA VAL A 66 0.54 2.60 -6.57
C VAL A 66 -0.92 2.38 -6.21
N VAL A 67 -1.22 2.28 -4.92
CA VAL A 67 -2.59 2.27 -4.38
C VAL A 67 -2.80 3.62 -3.69
N ALA A 68 -3.85 4.35 -4.08
CA ALA A 68 -4.20 5.63 -3.47
C ALA A 68 -5.01 5.38 -2.19
N CYS A 69 -4.42 5.71 -1.05
CA CYS A 69 -5.11 5.71 0.25
C CYS A 69 -5.53 7.14 0.58
N SER A 70 -6.82 7.38 0.80
CA SER A 70 -7.36 8.64 1.32
C SER A 70 -7.76 8.46 2.78
N VAL A 71 -7.40 9.42 3.63
CA VAL A 71 -7.97 9.53 4.97
C VAL A 71 -9.40 10.03 4.84
N ILE A 72 -10.39 9.20 5.19
CA ILE A 72 -11.81 9.58 5.28
C ILE A 72 -12.11 10.00 6.72
#